data_AF-A0A0F9LFW3-F1
#
_entry.id   AF-A0A0F9LFW3-F1
#
_cell.length_a   1.000
_cell.length_b   1.000
_cell.length_c   1.000
_cell.angle_alpha   90.00
_cell.angle_beta   90.00
_cell.angle_gamma   90.00
#
_symmetry.space_group_name_H-M   'P 1'
#
loop_
_entity.id
_entity.type
_entity.pdbx_description
1 polymer ?
#
loop_
_entity_poly.entity_id
_entity_poly.type
_entity_poly.pdbx_seq_one_letter_code
_entity_poly.pdbx_strand_id
1 'polypeptide(L)'
;MSITFGDNVRILSSPETDDKGLTGKLGQVYGETTPSVTAVEVIGEVRNDYAINVAIEGIGSELWFAPELLELVDHAEGTEIVIGSYRAVRKADGTWDESGTNTSKEWWQFWK
;
A
#
# COMPACT_ATOMS: atom_id res chain seq x y z
N MET A 1 -3.49 -14.23 -3.22
CA MET A 1 -3.00 -13.51 -2.02
C MET A 1 -3.45 -12.08 -2.15
N SER A 2 -3.91 -11.45 -1.06
CA SER A 2 -4.28 -10.02 -1.07
C SER A 2 -3.05 -9.16 -0.82
N ILE A 3 -2.88 -8.10 -1.60
CA ILE A 3 -1.92 -7.03 -1.33
C ILE A 3 -2.39 -6.26 -0.10
N THR A 4 -1.48 -5.96 0.82
CA THR A 4 -1.75 -5.31 2.11
C THR A 4 -0.72 -4.24 2.44
N PHE A 5 -1.03 -3.38 3.42
CA PHE A 5 -0.16 -2.32 3.89
C PHE A 5 1.28 -2.82 4.16
N GLY A 6 2.28 -2.18 3.56
CA GLY A 6 3.71 -2.48 3.67
C GLY A 6 4.23 -3.58 2.73
N ASP A 7 3.39 -4.17 1.89
CA ASP A 7 3.85 -5.11 0.86
C ASP A 7 4.68 -4.38 -0.21
N ASN A 8 5.69 -5.08 -0.74
CA ASN A 8 6.40 -4.64 -1.93
C ASN A 8 5.63 -5.12 -3.17
N VAL A 9 5.38 -4.20 -4.09
CA VAL A 9 4.59 -4.45 -5.31
C VAL A 9 5.34 -4.01 -6.55
N ARG A 10 5.03 -4.65 -7.67
CA ARG A 10 5.44 -4.26 -9.01
C ARG A 10 4.26 -3.70 -9.77
N ILE A 11 4.48 -2.60 -10.48
CA ILE A 11 3.47 -1.98 -11.34
C ILE A 11 3.42 -2.74 -12.67
N LEU A 12 2.25 -3.26 -13.01
CA LEU A 12 2.01 -4.01 -14.24
C LEU A 12 1.95 -3.08 -15.46
N SER A 13 1.94 -3.67 -16.66
CA SER A 13 1.77 -2.94 -17.91
C SER A 13 0.29 -2.73 -18.22
N SER A 14 -0.04 -1.53 -18.62
CA SER A 14 -1.35 -1.05 -19.07
C SER A 14 -1.14 0.25 -19.82
N PRO A 15 -2.04 0.67 -20.72
CA PRO A 15 -1.94 1.97 -21.37
C PRO A 15 -1.69 3.12 -20.37
N GLU A 16 -2.40 3.12 -19.24
CA GLU A 16 -2.32 4.15 -18.21
C GLU A 16 -0.97 4.20 -17.49
N THR A 17 -0.37 3.04 -17.19
CA THR A 17 0.94 2.94 -16.52
C THR A 17 2.10 3.12 -17.48
N ASP A 18 1.93 2.66 -18.73
CA ASP A 18 2.93 2.81 -19.79
C ASP A 18 3.08 4.29 -20.17
N ASP A 19 1.96 5.01 -20.34
CA ASP A 19 1.94 6.44 -20.67
C ASP A 19 2.59 7.31 -19.58
N LYS A 20 2.46 6.89 -18.31
CA LYS A 20 3.10 7.55 -17.16
C LYS A 20 4.53 7.05 -16.90
N GLY A 21 5.03 6.08 -17.67
CA GLY A 21 6.36 5.51 -17.52
C GLY A 21 6.58 4.76 -16.20
N LEU A 22 5.50 4.17 -15.64
CA LEU A 22 5.49 3.53 -14.33
C LEU A 22 5.71 2.02 -14.39
N THR A 23 5.44 1.40 -15.53
CA THR A 23 5.48 -0.05 -15.69
C THR A 23 6.82 -0.66 -15.32
N GLY A 24 6.77 -1.77 -14.58
CA GLY A 24 7.92 -2.50 -14.08
C GLY A 24 8.62 -1.84 -12.88
N LYS A 25 8.24 -0.62 -12.47
CA LYS A 25 8.77 -0.03 -11.24
C LYS A 25 8.27 -0.79 -10.02
N LEU A 26 9.11 -0.77 -8.98
CA LEU A 26 8.79 -1.30 -7.67
C LEU A 26 8.32 -0.17 -6.76
N GLY A 27 7.41 -0.50 -5.86
CA GLY A 27 6.97 0.39 -4.81
C GLY A 27 6.52 -0.38 -3.58
N GLN A 28 6.23 0.35 -2.51
CA GLN A 28 5.70 -0.20 -1.26
C GLN A 28 4.30 0.34 -1.00
N VAL A 29 3.40 -0.54 -0.57
CA VAL A 29 2.03 -0.17 -0.24
C VAL A 29 2.00 0.66 1.04
N TYR A 30 1.40 1.84 0.97
CA TYR A 30 1.29 2.77 2.10
C TYR A 30 -0.14 2.91 2.63
N GLY A 31 -1.13 2.36 1.92
CA GLY A 31 -2.51 2.35 2.40
C GLY A 31 -3.51 1.94 1.32
N GLU A 32 -4.77 2.03 1.69
CA GLU A 32 -5.92 1.78 0.83
C GLU A 32 -6.98 2.86 1.06
N THR A 33 -7.89 3.04 0.10
CA THR A 33 -8.94 4.05 0.19
C THR A 33 -10.20 3.61 -0.54
N THR A 34 -11.29 4.33 -0.24
CA THR A 34 -12.56 4.34 -0.98
C THR A 34 -12.64 5.61 -1.85
N PRO A 35 -12.29 5.55 -3.15
CA PRO A 35 -12.19 6.74 -4.00
C PRO A 35 -13.44 7.61 -4.06
N SER A 36 -14.64 7.05 -3.92
CA SER A 36 -15.90 7.83 -3.91
C SER A 36 -16.00 8.78 -2.72
N VAL A 37 -15.28 8.52 -1.62
CA VAL A 37 -15.27 9.33 -0.39
C VAL A 37 -14.09 10.30 -0.40
N THR A 38 -12.93 9.86 -0.87
CA THR A 38 -11.68 10.65 -0.80
C THR A 38 -11.40 11.48 -2.05
N ALA A 39 -12.08 11.18 -3.17
CA ALA A 39 -11.92 11.87 -4.45
C ALA A 39 -10.48 11.91 -4.97
N VAL A 40 -9.69 10.86 -4.69
CA VAL A 40 -8.31 10.72 -5.18
C VAL A 40 -8.28 10.37 -6.67
N GLU A 41 -7.24 10.82 -7.39
CA GLU A 41 -6.97 10.35 -8.76
C GLU A 41 -6.40 8.92 -8.70
N VAL A 42 -7.12 7.97 -9.30
CA VAL A 42 -6.70 6.57 -9.39
C VAL A 42 -6.18 6.28 -10.79
N ILE A 43 -5.02 5.64 -10.88
CA ILE A 43 -4.47 5.10 -12.13
C ILE A 43 -5.14 3.74 -12.37
N GLY A 44 -5.80 3.60 -13.52
CA GLY A 44 -6.59 2.44 -13.88
C GLY A 44 -8.09 2.58 -13.62
N GLU A 45 -8.85 1.54 -13.96
CA GLU A 45 -10.29 1.50 -13.75
C GLU A 45 -10.63 1.30 -12.27
N VAL A 46 -11.38 2.23 -11.68
CA VAL A 46 -11.86 2.08 -10.29
C VAL A 46 -12.96 1.03 -10.24
N ARG A 47 -12.64 -0.14 -9.70
CA ARG A 47 -13.60 -1.21 -9.44
C ARG A 47 -13.82 -1.40 -7.94
N ASN A 48 -15.05 -1.72 -7.57
CA ASN A 48 -15.47 -1.94 -6.17
C ASN A 48 -15.21 -0.76 -5.24
N ASP A 49 -15.00 0.44 -5.78
CA ASP A 49 -14.71 1.65 -5.01
C ASP A 49 -13.51 1.47 -4.07
N TYR A 50 -12.43 0.92 -4.61
CA TYR A 50 -11.23 0.58 -3.86
C TYR A 50 -9.96 0.90 -4.67
N ALA A 51 -8.96 1.48 -4.01
CA ALA A 51 -7.66 1.77 -4.60
C ALA A 51 -6.53 1.63 -3.56
N ILE A 52 -5.33 1.34 -4.05
CA ILE A 52 -4.13 1.08 -3.23
C ILE A 52 -3.13 2.22 -3.42
N ASN A 53 -2.65 2.80 -2.33
CA ASN A 53 -1.59 3.80 -2.32
C ASN A 53 -0.23 3.13 -2.35
N VAL A 54 0.61 3.53 -3.30
CA VAL A 54 1.95 2.98 -3.48
C VAL A 54 2.97 4.12 -3.50
N ALA A 55 3.93 4.04 -2.59
CA ALA A 55 5.14 4.86 -2.59
C ALA A 55 6.17 4.24 -3.54
N ILE A 56 6.62 4.99 -4.55
CA ILE A 56 7.56 4.52 -5.58
C ILE A 56 8.87 5.27 -5.41
N GLU A 57 9.98 4.55 -5.32
CA GLU A 57 11.29 5.18 -5.17
C GLU A 57 11.61 6.12 -6.35
N GLY A 58 12.08 7.32 -6.04
CA GLY A 58 12.40 8.35 -7.03
C GLY A 58 11.18 9.14 -7.56
N ILE A 59 9.96 8.76 -7.16
CA ILE A 59 8.76 9.57 -7.38
C ILE A 59 8.45 10.27 -6.05
N GLY A 60 8.55 11.60 -6.03
CA GLY A 60 8.39 12.41 -4.81
C GLY A 60 6.98 12.46 -4.22
N SER A 61 6.06 11.63 -4.72
CA SER A 61 4.68 11.52 -4.28
C SER A 61 4.21 10.08 -4.40
N GLU A 62 3.35 9.68 -3.47
CA GLU A 62 2.60 8.42 -3.57
C GLU A 62 1.55 8.51 -4.68
N LEU A 63 1.22 7.38 -5.29
CA LEU A 63 0.20 7.27 -6.34
C LEU A 63 -0.84 6.23 -5.96
N TRP A 64 -2.09 6.45 -6.38
CA TRP A 64 -3.18 5.52 -6.16
C TRP A 64 -3.40 4.65 -7.41
N PHE A 65 -3.50 3.35 -7.22
CA PHE A 65 -3.68 2.38 -8.30
C PHE A 65 -4.93 1.54 -8.10
N ALA A 66 -5.56 1.18 -9.20
CA ALA A 66 -6.47 0.05 -9.25
C ALA A 66 -5.69 -1.25 -8.89
N PRO A 67 -6.23 -2.13 -8.04
CA PRO A 67 -5.50 -3.30 -7.54
C PRO A 67 -4.97 -4.23 -8.64
N GLU A 68 -5.68 -4.34 -9.77
CA GLU A 68 -5.27 -5.16 -10.92
C GLU A 68 -4.01 -4.67 -11.64
N LEU A 69 -3.55 -3.44 -11.35
CA LEU A 69 -2.30 -2.90 -11.89
C LEU A 69 -1.09 -3.21 -11.00
N LEU A 70 -1.28 -3.96 -9.92
CA LEU A 70 -0.24 -4.28 -8.95
C LEU A 70 -0.04 -5.80 -8.86
N GLU A 71 1.22 -6.21 -8.85
CA GLU A 71 1.64 -7.57 -8.58
C GLU A 71 2.41 -7.59 -7.25
N LEU A 72 2.03 -8.47 -6.33
CA LEU A 72 2.77 -8.70 -5.10
C LEU A 72 4.16 -9.27 -5.42
N VAL A 73 5.21 -8.63 -4.91
CA VAL A 73 6.58 -9.12 -5.00
C VAL A 73 6.94 -9.90 -3.75
N ASP A 74 6.78 -9.27 -2.58
CA ASP A 74 7.00 -9.88 -1.27
C ASP A 74 6.32 -9.06 -0.16
N HIS A 75 6.23 -9.65 1.03
CA HIS A 75 5.62 -9.04 2.21
C HIS A 75 6.56 -8.15 3.02
N ALA A 76 7.77 -7.85 2.53
CA ALA A 76 8.79 -7.05 3.22
C ALA A 76 9.09 -7.54 4.65
N GLU A 77 9.31 -8.86 4.82
CA GLU A 77 9.64 -9.48 6.11
C GLU A 77 10.76 -8.72 6.83
N GLY A 78 10.58 -8.51 8.14
CA GLY A 78 11.55 -7.81 8.99
C GLY A 78 11.41 -6.30 8.97
N THR A 79 10.53 -5.71 8.15
CA THR A 79 10.21 -4.28 8.22
C THR A 79 9.72 -3.92 9.61
N GLU A 80 10.31 -2.88 10.20
CA GLU A 80 9.99 -2.42 11.55
C GLU A 80 9.35 -1.04 11.50
N ILE A 81 8.21 -0.90 12.18
CA ILE A 81 7.53 0.38 12.42
C ILE A 81 7.65 0.70 13.90
N VAL A 82 8.15 1.89 14.23
CA VAL A 82 8.21 2.41 15.59
C VAL A 82 7.54 3.77 15.66
N ILE A 83 6.46 3.88 16.43
CA ILE A 83 5.70 5.11 16.65
C ILE A 83 5.52 5.30 18.15
N GLY A 84 6.32 6.19 18.75
CA GLY A 84 6.34 6.36 20.20
C GLY A 84 6.70 5.05 20.91
N SER A 85 5.79 4.50 21.70
CA SER A 85 5.95 3.21 22.38
C SER A 85 5.37 2.01 21.61
N TYR A 86 4.75 2.24 20.45
CA TYR A 86 4.26 1.18 19.58
C TYR A 86 5.38 0.71 18.65
N ARG A 87 5.54 -0.61 18.54
CA ARG A 87 6.48 -1.27 17.65
C ARG A 87 5.78 -2.42 16.93
N ALA A 88 5.95 -2.51 15.62
CA ALA A 88 5.45 -3.63 14.82
C ALA A 88 6.54 -4.14 13.88
N VAL A 89 6.68 -5.47 13.77
CA VAL A 89 7.62 -6.11 12.85
C VAL A 89 6.87 -6.97 11.85
N ARG A 90 7.19 -6.83 10.56
CA ARG A 90 6.50 -7.56 9.50
C ARG A 90 6.96 -9.01 9.42
N LYS A 91 6.01 -9.96 9.35
CA LYS A 91 6.27 -11.40 9.20
C LYS A 91 6.26 -11.80 7.72
N ALA A 92 6.87 -12.95 7.41
CA ALA A 92 6.89 -13.51 6.05
C ALA A 92 5.50 -13.79 5.45
N ASP A 93 4.47 -13.95 6.28
CA ASP A 93 3.09 -14.19 5.85
C ASP A 93 2.27 -12.91 5.61
N GLY A 94 2.91 -11.73 5.72
CA GLY A 94 2.25 -10.44 5.54
C GLY A 94 1.55 -9.90 6.79
N THR A 95 1.57 -10.62 7.92
CA THR A 95 1.02 -10.13 9.19
C THR A 95 2.05 -9.29 9.98
N TRP A 96 1.57 -8.54 10.98
CA TRP A 96 2.41 -7.71 11.84
C TRP A 96 2.55 -8.31 13.24
N ASP A 97 3.79 -8.40 13.74
CA ASP A 97 4.10 -8.72 15.14
C ASP A 97 4.15 -7.43 15.97
N GLU A 98 3.06 -7.12 16.65
CA GLU A 98 2.90 -5.86 17.38
C GLU A 98 3.30 -5.97 18.86
N SER A 99 3.95 -4.94 19.39
CA SER A 99 4.38 -4.83 20.79
C SER A 99 4.34 -3.38 21.28
N GLY A 100 3.99 -3.15 22.55
CA GLY A 100 3.84 -1.81 23.16
C GLY A 100 2.59 -1.67 24.03
N THR A 101 2.51 -0.65 24.90
CA THR A 101 1.31 -0.42 25.74
C THR A 101 0.16 0.09 24.91
N ASN A 102 -0.81 -0.80 24.71
CA ASN A 102 -2.06 -0.60 24.00
C ASN A 102 -2.95 0.43 24.72
N THR A 103 -2.99 1.69 24.28
CA THR A 103 -4.22 2.49 24.44
C THR A 103 -5.17 2.09 23.32
N SER A 104 -5.78 0.93 23.50
CA SER A 104 -6.94 0.36 22.80
C SER A 104 -7.37 1.09 21.52
N LYS A 105 -6.72 0.80 20.39
CA LYS A 105 -7.25 0.78 19.02
C LYS A 105 -6.09 0.69 18.03
N GLU A 106 -6.22 -0.19 17.05
CA GLU A 106 -5.35 -0.23 15.88
C GLU A 106 -5.39 1.14 15.20
N TRP A 107 -4.23 1.81 15.12
CA TRP A 107 -4.12 3.18 14.63
C TRP A 107 -4.41 3.32 13.13
N TRP A 108 -4.43 2.21 12.39
CA TRP A 108 -4.84 2.11 10.99
C TRP A 108 -6.36 2.25 10.80
N GLN A 109 -7.18 2.00 11.83
CA GLN A 109 -8.64 2.04 11.74
C GLN A 109 -9.24 3.46 11.82
N PHE A 110 -8.42 4.50 11.89
CA PHE A 110 -8.87 5.89 12.03
C PHE A 110 -9.07 6.64 10.70
N TRP A 111 -8.76 6.01 9.58
CA TRP A 111 -9.16 6.50 8.26
C TRP A 111 -10.52 5.86 7.90
N LYS A 112 -11.61 6.55 8.28
CA LYS A 112 -12.99 6.27 7.84
C LYS A 112 -13.63 7.54 7.29
#